data_AF-A0A382ZKA8-F1
#
_entry.id   AF-A0A382ZKA8-F1
#
_cell.length_a   1.000
_cell.length_b   1.000
_cell.length_c   1.000
_cell.angle_alpha   90.00
_cell.angle_beta   90.00
_cell.angle_gamma   90.00
#
_symmetry.space_group_name_H-M   'P 1'
#
loop_
_entity.id
_entity.type
_entity.pdbx_description
1 polymer ?
#
loop_
_entity_poly.entity_id
_entity_poly.type
_entity_poly.pdbx_seq_one_letter_code
_entity_poly.pdbx_strand_id
1 'polypeptide(L)'
;MPVDRQGSVIIENSADGKVYHIESKNEHIIIDDKSLPSIELKNNSNDSHFIIRPITAGRGFHWEKEISVKVLGNLTVSNKDGFLFVVNNIQLEMYL
;
A
#
# COMPACT_ATOMS: atom_id res chain seq x y z
N MET A 1 5.88 -14.73 12.41
CA MET A 1 4.74 -13.82 12.24
C MET A 1 3.91 -14.35 11.07
N PRO A 2 2.56 -14.32 11.12
CA PRO A 2 1.77 -14.54 9.92
C PRO A 2 2.19 -13.48 8.89
N VAL A 3 2.52 -13.92 7.68
CA VAL A 3 2.76 -13.00 6.56
C VAL A 3 1.40 -12.65 5.99
N ASP A 4 1.10 -11.36 5.92
CA ASP A 4 -0.07 -10.86 5.21
C ASP A 4 0.07 -11.22 3.73
N ARG A 5 -0.94 -11.90 3.18
CA ARG A 5 -0.98 -12.42 1.80
C ARG A 5 -1.83 -11.51 0.92
N GLN A 6 -1.68 -10.21 1.10
CA GLN A 6 -2.48 -9.20 0.39
C GLN A 6 -2.21 -9.28 -1.12
N GLY A 7 -3.22 -9.66 -1.88
CA GLY A 7 -3.14 -9.80 -3.34
C GLY A 7 -3.49 -8.50 -4.09
N SER A 8 -4.29 -7.62 -3.50
CA SER A 8 -4.70 -6.36 -4.11
C SER A 8 -4.94 -5.28 -3.06
N VAL A 9 -4.72 -4.03 -3.43
CA VAL A 9 -5.05 -2.84 -2.61
C VAL A 9 -5.48 -1.69 -3.49
N ILE A 10 -6.28 -0.81 -2.91
CA ILE A 10 -6.62 0.52 -3.41
C ILE A 10 -5.81 1.52 -2.60
N ILE A 11 -5.09 2.40 -3.30
CA ILE A 11 -4.34 3.49 -2.69
C ILE A 11 -4.91 4.81 -3.19
N GLU A 12 -5.36 5.65 -2.27
CA GLU A 12 -5.88 6.98 -2.56
C GLU A 12 -4.95 8.05 -2.01
N ASN A 13 -4.56 9.01 -2.85
CA ASN A 13 -3.73 10.14 -2.45
C ASN A 13 -4.60 11.35 -2.09
N SER A 14 -4.47 11.85 -0.85
CA SER A 14 -5.24 13.02 -0.41
C SER A 14 -4.84 14.33 -1.07
N ALA A 15 -3.65 14.41 -1.69
CA ALA A 15 -3.13 15.64 -2.30
C ALA A 15 -3.84 15.97 -3.63
N ASP A 16 -4.04 14.95 -4.47
CA ASP A 16 -4.57 15.10 -5.84
C ASP A 16 -5.81 14.26 -6.11
N GLY A 17 -6.28 13.49 -5.12
CA GLY A 17 -7.44 12.61 -5.23
C GLY A 17 -7.23 11.41 -6.15
N LYS A 18 -5.99 11.12 -6.57
CA LYS A 18 -5.71 9.97 -7.43
C LYS A 18 -5.94 8.67 -6.67
N VAL A 19 -6.59 7.73 -7.35
CA VAL A 19 -6.88 6.40 -6.86
C VAL A 19 -6.15 5.40 -7.72
N TYR A 20 -5.34 4.55 -7.10
CA TYR A 20 -4.57 3.49 -7.73
C TYR A 20 -5.14 2.13 -7.34
N HIS A 21 -5.52 1.33 -8.33
CA HIS A 21 -5.84 -0.08 -8.13
C HIS A 21 -4.59 -0.90 -8.41
N ILE A 22 -4.04 -1.54 -7.38
CA ILE A 22 -2.80 -2.29 -7.49
C ILE A 22 -3.08 -3.75 -7.15
N GLU A 23 -2.65 -4.63 -8.04
CA GLU A 23 -2.80 -6.08 -7.88
C GLU A 23 -1.44 -6.78 -8.02
N SER A 24 -1.22 -7.82 -7.24
CA SER A 24 -0.09 -8.72 -7.39
C SER A 24 -0.41 -9.79 -8.44
N LYS A 25 0.47 -9.95 -9.41
CA LYS A 25 0.39 -11.04 -10.40
C LYS A 25 1.77 -11.62 -10.67
N ASN A 26 1.96 -12.89 -10.34
CA ASN A 26 3.26 -13.57 -10.37
C ASN A 26 4.29 -12.79 -9.54
N GLU A 27 5.38 -12.30 -10.15
CA GLU A 27 6.42 -11.48 -9.50
C GLU A 27 6.30 -9.98 -9.83
N HIS A 28 5.18 -9.56 -10.42
CA HIS A 28 4.94 -8.16 -10.81
C HIS A 28 3.71 -7.60 -10.09
N ILE A 29 3.62 -6.28 -10.06
CA ILE A 29 2.41 -5.53 -9.75
C ILE A 29 1.75 -5.09 -11.05
N ILE A 30 0.42 -5.10 -11.07
CA ILE A 30 -0.40 -4.54 -12.14
C ILE A 30 -1.02 -3.25 -11.61
N ILE A 31 -0.86 -2.17 -12.35
CA ILE A 31 -1.46 -0.87 -12.07
C ILE A 31 -1.92 -0.24 -13.40
N ASP A 32 -3.19 0.16 -13.49
CA ASP A 32 -3.78 0.72 -14.72
C ASP A 32 -3.41 -0.07 -15.99
N ASP A 33 -3.58 -1.40 -15.93
CA ASP A 33 -3.24 -2.38 -16.98
C ASP A 33 -1.73 -2.51 -17.33
N LYS A 34 -0.84 -1.87 -16.58
CA LYS A 34 0.62 -1.96 -16.76
C LYS A 34 1.24 -2.89 -15.74
N SER A 35 2.07 -3.82 -16.22
CA SER A 35 2.88 -4.72 -15.39
C SER A 35 4.23 -4.09 -15.07
N LEU A 36 4.53 -3.92 -13.78
CA LEU A 36 5.76 -3.31 -13.27
C LEU A 36 6.29 -4.14 -12.09
N PRO A 37 7.61 -4.18 -11.83
CA PRO A 37 8.14 -4.87 -10.65
C PRO A 37 7.84 -4.09 -9.35
N SER A 38 7.83 -2.75 -9.42
CA SER A 38 7.52 -1.86 -8.30
C SER A 38 7.07 -0.49 -8.81
N ILE A 39 6.45 0.29 -7.92
CA ILE A 39 6.11 1.69 -8.14
C ILE A 39 6.42 2.50 -6.88
N GLU A 40 6.90 3.73 -7.09
CA GLU A 40 7.02 4.73 -6.04
C GLU A 40 5.89 5.75 -6.19
N LEU A 41 5.08 5.89 -5.15
CA LEU A 41 4.04 6.91 -5.05
C LEU A 41 4.57 8.04 -4.17
N LYS A 42 4.81 9.19 -4.80
CA LYS A 42 5.33 10.38 -4.10
C LYS A 42 4.21 11.23 -3.56
N ASN A 43 4.44 11.71 -2.35
CA ASN A 43 3.57 12.63 -1.67
C ASN A 43 4.20 14.02 -1.74
N ASN A 44 3.50 14.95 -2.40
CA ASN A 44 4.06 16.26 -2.75
C ASN A 44 3.92 17.29 -1.62
N SER A 45 3.28 16.94 -0.51
CA SER A 45 3.15 17.80 0.67
C SER A 45 3.28 16.98 1.94
N ASN A 46 3.81 17.61 2.99
CA ASN A 46 3.97 16.99 4.31
C ASN A 46 2.63 16.75 5.02
N ASP A 47 1.58 17.47 4.61
CA ASP A 47 0.24 17.36 5.20
C ASP A 47 -0.67 16.38 4.45
N SER A 48 -0.28 15.97 3.25
CA SER A 48 -1.03 14.96 2.50
C SER A 48 -0.69 13.55 2.95
N HIS A 49 -1.61 12.64 2.71
CA HIS A 49 -1.54 11.26 3.16
C HIS A 49 -2.06 10.32 2.09
N PHE A 50 -1.70 9.06 2.23
CA PHE A 50 -2.32 7.97 1.50
C PHE A 50 -3.32 7.24 2.39
N ILE A 51 -4.45 6.84 1.79
CA ILE A 51 -5.37 5.85 2.37
C ILE A 51 -5.17 4.55 1.62
N ILE A 52 -4.85 3.47 2.34
CA ILE A 52 -4.62 2.14 1.79
C ILE A 52 -5.70 1.20 2.29
N ARG A 53 -6.41 0.52 1.38
CA ARG A 53 -7.51 -0.41 1.70
C ARG A 53 -7.78 -1.44 0.60
N PRO A 54 -8.30 -2.63 0.93
CA PRO A 54 -8.36 -3.20 2.27
C PRO A 54 -6.98 -3.67 2.72
N ILE A 55 -6.71 -3.62 4.02
CA ILE A 55 -5.55 -4.28 4.65
C ILE A 55 -6.07 -5.34 5.60
N THR A 56 -5.56 -6.57 5.48
CA THR A 56 -5.92 -7.67 6.36
C THR A 56 -5.16 -7.55 7.68
N ALA A 57 -5.88 -7.29 8.77
CA ALA A 57 -5.30 -7.15 10.10
C ALA A 57 -6.04 -7.99 11.14
N GLY A 58 -5.35 -8.35 12.23
CA GLY A 58 -5.89 -9.16 13.31
C GLY A 58 -5.18 -10.50 13.48
N ARG A 59 -5.75 -11.40 14.27
CA ARG A 59 -5.19 -12.75 14.51
C ARG A 59 -6.27 -13.81 14.35
N GLY A 60 -6.14 -14.67 13.35
CA GLY A 60 -7.06 -15.78 13.11
C GLY A 60 -8.46 -15.33 12.66
N PHE A 61 -9.24 -16.29 12.15
CA PHE A 61 -10.52 -16.03 11.48
C PHE A 61 -11.51 -15.18 12.31
N HIS A 62 -11.52 -15.35 13.63
CA HIS A 62 -12.49 -14.65 14.48
C HIS A 62 -12.15 -13.17 14.75
N TRP A 63 -10.90 -12.77 14.53
CA TRP A 63 -10.44 -11.38 14.75
C TRP A 63 -9.82 -10.74 13.50
N GLU A 64 -9.77 -11.46 12.39
CA GLU A 64 -9.38 -10.91 11.09
C GLU A 64 -10.43 -9.91 10.61
N LYS A 65 -9.94 -8.73 10.19
CA LYS A 65 -10.75 -7.64 9.66
C LYS A 65 -10.01 -6.99 8.50
N GLU A 66 -10.77 -6.55 7.52
CA GLU A 66 -10.30 -5.60 6.53
C GLU A 66 -10.40 -4.18 7.10
N ILE A 67 -9.28 -3.47 7.12
CA ILE A 67 -9.22 -2.09 7.61
C ILE A 67 -8.67 -1.15 6.54
N SER A 68 -8.90 0.15 6.74
CA SER A 68 -8.22 1.20 5.99
C SER A 68 -7.11 1.79 6.85
N VAL A 69 -5.92 1.97 6.29
CA VAL A 69 -4.79 2.59 6.99
C VAL A 69 -4.47 3.93 6.33
N LYS A 70 -4.31 4.96 7.16
CA LYS A 70 -3.86 6.30 6.75
C LYS A 70 -2.38 6.45 7.07
N VAL A 71 -1.57 6.83 6.08
CA VAL A 71 -0.11 6.99 6.24
C VAL A 71 0.40 8.27 5.58
N LEU A 72 1.39 8.90 6.19
CA LEU A 72 2.07 10.10 5.67
C LEU A 72 3.32 9.70 4.85
N GLY A 73 3.95 10.67 4.18
CA GLY A 73 5.18 10.40 3.41
C GLY A 73 4.92 9.62 2.12
N ASN A 74 5.96 8.99 1.58
CA ASN A 74 5.93 8.28 0.30
C ASN A 74 5.59 6.80 0.48
N LEU A 75 5.16 6.15 -0.60
CA LEU A 75 4.94 4.71 -0.63
C LEU A 75 5.81 4.07 -1.71
N THR A 76 6.40 2.92 -1.37
CA THR A 76 6.93 1.98 -2.36
C THR A 76 6.06 0.74 -2.33
N VAL A 77 5.50 0.39 -3.49
CA VAL A 77 4.70 -0.82 -3.64
C VAL A 77 5.45 -1.75 -4.57
N SER A 78 5.63 -2.99 -4.16
CA SER A 78 6.27 -4.03 -4.95
C SER A 78 5.57 -5.37 -4.77
N ASN A 79 5.96 -6.34 -5.60
CA ASN A 79 5.61 -7.73 -5.38
C ASN A 79 6.76 -8.43 -4.63
N LYS A 80 6.43 -9.19 -3.60
CA LYS A 80 7.35 -10.07 -2.90
C LYS A 80 6.69 -11.43 -2.71
N ASP A 81 7.29 -12.46 -3.29
CA ASP A 81 6.83 -13.85 -3.18
C ASP A 81 5.36 -14.06 -3.60
N GLY A 82 4.88 -13.30 -4.58
CA GLY A 82 3.51 -13.41 -5.08
C GLY A 82 2.48 -12.54 -4.37
N PHE A 83 2.89 -11.73 -3.39
CA PHE A 83 2.02 -10.85 -2.62
C PHE A 83 2.48 -9.40 -2.69
N LEU A 84 1.56 -8.47 -2.46
CA LEU A 84 1.90 -7.06 -2.38
C LEU A 84 2.70 -6.78 -1.12
N PHE A 85 3.80 -6.05 -1.30
CA PHE A 85 4.62 -5.54 -0.23
C PHE A 85 4.64 -4.02 -0.32
N VAL A 86 4.09 -3.36 0.71
CA VAL A 86 3.96 -1.91 0.75
C VAL A 86 4.87 -1.36 1.85
N VAL A 87 5.79 -0.49 1.48
CA VAL A 87 6.70 0.20 2.40
C VAL A 87 6.31 1.67 2.47
N ASN A 88 6.05 2.13 3.69
CA ASN A 88 5.86 3.54 3.95
C ASN A 88 7.21 4.20 4.28
N ASN A 89 7.65 5.09 3.38
CA ASN A 89 8.87 5.86 3.53
C ASN A 89 8.54 7.24 4.10
N ILE A 90 8.88 7.44 5.36
CA ILE A 90 8.66 8.69 6.09
C ILE A 90 9.99 9.34 6.44
N GLN A 91 10.02 10.66 6.41
CA GLN A 91 11.14 11.43 6.94
C GLN A 91 11.18 11.30 8.46
N LEU A 92 12.37 11.35 9.04
CA LEU A 92 12.57 11.15 10.47
C LEU A 92 11.80 12.19 11.29
N GLU A 93 11.76 13.43 10.81
CA GLU A 93 11.07 14.56 11.42
C GLU A 93 9.55 14.38 11.50
N MET A 94 8.96 13.48 10.68
CA MET A 94 7.54 13.16 10.71
C MET A 94 7.21 12.00 11.65
N TYR A 95 8.23 11.31 12.17
CA TYR A 95 8.08 10.14 13.04
C TYR A 95 8.31 10.45 14.52
N LEU A 96 9.12 11.47 14.82
CA LEU A 96 9.30 11.99 16.18
C LEU A 96 8.17 12.93 16.59
#